data_AF-A0A1J5GX16-F1
#
_entry.id   AF-A0A1J5GX16-F1
#
_cell.length_a   1.000
_cell.length_b   1.000
_cell.length_c   1.000
_cell.angle_alpha   90.00
_cell.angle_beta   90.00
_cell.angle_gamma   90.00
#
_symmetry.space_group_name_H-M   'P 1'
#
loop_
_entity.id
_entity.type
_entity.pdbx_description
1 polymer ?
#
loop_
_entity_poly.entity_id
_entity_poly.type
_entity_poly.pdbx_seq_one_letter_code
_entity_poly.pdbx_strand_id
1 'polypeptide(L)' 'MKNFVEYLLVRLIDHPDELQVTEQETAEGLLIQITVNPEDMGRVIGKGGKVIKSVRKLVQVKAARDGIRVRVEVAE' A
#
# COMPACT_ATOMS: atom_id res chain seq x y z
N MET A 1 0.75 6.15 8.45
CA MET A 1 1.44 5.32 7.42
C MET A 1 0.94 5.65 6.00
N LYS A 2 -0.32 6.05 5.86
CA LYS A 2 -1.04 6.46 4.65
C LYS A 2 -0.21 7.31 3.71
N ASN A 3 0.23 8.49 4.16
CA ASN A 3 0.97 9.43 3.32
C ASN A 3 2.24 8.82 2.71
N PHE A 4 2.88 7.87 3.41
CA PHE A 4 4.05 7.17 2.88
C PHE A 4 3.67 6.20 1.75
N VAL A 5 2.55 5.49 1.90
CA VAL A 5 2.03 4.58 0.86
C VAL A 5 1.52 5.37 -0.35
N GLU A 6 0.77 6.45 -0.13
CA GLU A 6 0.32 7.35 -1.19
C GLU A 6 1.50 7.92 -1.98
N TYR A 7 2.53 8.41 -1.28
CA TYR A 7 3.76 8.90 -1.92
C TYR A 7 4.43 7.85 -2.82
N LEU A 8 4.45 6.58 -2.41
CA LEU A 8 5.03 5.49 -3.20
C LEU A 8 4.19 5.15 -4.42
N LEU A 9 2.85 5.15 -4.29
CA LEU A 9 1.94 4.65 -5.32
C LEU A 9 1.52 5.70 -6.34
N VAL A 10 1.41 6.96 -5.96
CA VAL A 10 0.92 8.05 -6.84
C VAL A 10 1.75 8.21 -8.12
N ARG A 11 3.02 7.78 -8.10
CA ARG A 11 3.92 7.82 -9.27
C ARG A 11 3.95 6.52 -10.09
N LEU A 12 3.22 5.49 -9.65
CA LEU A 12 3.19 4.16 -10.27
C LEU A 12 1.91 3.88 -11.04
N ILE A 13 0.93 4.78 -10.98
CA ILE A 13 -0.44 4.62 -11.50
C ILE A 13 -0.79 5.78 -12.43
N ASP A 14 -1.70 5.53 -13.37
CA ASP A 14 -2.15 6.54 -14.34
C ASP A 14 -3.35 7.35 -13.81
N HIS A 15 -4.10 6.81 -12.83
CA HIS A 15 -5.26 7.45 -12.19
C HIS A 15 -4.98 7.77 -10.71
N PRO A 16 -4.13 8.77 -10.40
CA PRO A 16 -3.74 9.10 -9.03
C PRO A 16 -4.89 9.66 -8.18
N ASP A 17 -5.92 10.22 -8.81
CA ASP A 17 -7.13 10.74 -8.19
C ASP A 17 -8.06 9.63 -7.66
N GLU A 18 -7.95 8.42 -8.20
CA GLU A 18 -8.68 7.24 -7.74
C GLU A 18 -7.90 6.38 -6.72
N LEU A 19 -6.68 6.80 -6.35
CA LEU A 19 -5.92 6.15 -5.29
C LEU A 19 -6.56 6.45 -3.93
N GLN A 20 -7.08 5.42 -3.27
CA GLN A 20 -7.54 5.51 -1.90
C GLN A 20 -6.67 4.65 -0.99
N VAL A 21 -6.13 5.27 0.05
CA VAL A 21 -5.40 4.57 1.10
C VAL A 21 -6.09 4.83 2.43
N THR A 22 -6.52 3.76 3.09
CA THR A 22 -7.14 3.80 4.42
C THR A 22 -6.22 3.16 5.45
N GLU A 23 -6.35 3.64 6.68
CA GLU A 23 -5.66 3.07 7.83
C GLU A 23 -6.70 2.65 8.86
N GLN A 24 -6.55 1.44 9.39
CA GLN A 24 -7.42 0.92 10.43
C GLN A 24 -6.56 0.29 11.52
N GLU A 25 -6.75 0.73 12.76
CA GLU A 25 -6.17 0.03 13.91
C GLU A 25 -6.95 -1.25 14.16
N THR A 26 -6.23 -2.35 14.31
CA THR A 26 -6.76 -3.69 14.59
C THR A 26 -6.04 -4.30 15.79
N ALA A 27 -6.58 -5.38 16.34
CA ALA A 27 -5.92 -6.12 17.41
C ALA A 27 -4.51 -6.65 17.01
N GLU A 28 -4.26 -6.85 15.71
CA GLU A 28 -2.99 -7.35 15.18
C GLU A 28 -1.99 -6.24 14.81
N GLY A 29 -2.41 -4.97 14.88
CA GLY A 29 -1.64 -3.80 14.48
C GLY A 29 -2.38 -2.92 13.47
N LEU A 30 -1.64 -2.20 12.65
CA LEU A 30 -2.18 -1.29 11.64
C LEU A 30 -2.49 -2.03 10.34
N LEU A 31 -3.74 -2.02 9.89
CA LEU A 31 -4.16 -2.46 8.57
C LEU A 31 -4.14 -1.25 7.62
N ILE A 32 -3.42 -1.41 6.51
CA ILE A 32 -3.44 -0.47 5.39
C ILE A 32 -4.17 -1.13 4.23
N GLN A 33 -5.27 -0.53 3.78
CA GLN A 33 -5.94 -0.95 2.58
C GLN A 33 -5.68 0.07 1.47
N ILE A 34 -5.34 -0.46 0.30
CA ILE A 34 -5.07 0.30 -0.91
C ILE A 34 -6.15 -0.10 -1.91
N THR A 35 -6.90 0.88 -2.38
CA THR A 35 -7.83 0.74 -3.51
C THR A 35 -7.34 1.66 -4.63
N VAL A 36 -7.37 1.15 -5.85
CA VAL A 36 -6.91 1.85 -7.05
C VAL A 36 -7.87 1.59 -8.18
N ASN A 37 -7.82 2.44 -9.22
CA ASN A 37 -8.52 2.16 -10.47
C ASN A 37 -8.16 0.76 -11.00
N PRO A 38 -9.13 -0.02 -11.53
CA PRO A 38 -8.88 -1.37 -12.06
C PRO A 38 -7.77 -1.44 -13.11
N GLU A 39 -7.60 -0.40 -13.94
CA GLU A 39 -6.56 -0.33 -14.97
C GLU A 39 -5.14 -0.20 -14.35
N ASP A 40 -5.04 0.31 -13.13
CA ASP A 40 -3.77 0.47 -12.42
C ASP A 40 -3.41 -0.73 -11.54
N MET A 41 -4.36 -1.64 -11.31
CA MET A 41 -4.12 -2.86 -10.53
C MET A 41 -2.92 -3.66 -11.07
N GLY A 42 -2.82 -3.80 -12.39
CA GLY A 42 -1.70 -4.50 -13.03
C GLY A 42 -0.33 -3.88 -12.72
N ARG A 43 -0.26 -2.54 -12.65
CA ARG A 43 0.96 -1.79 -12.31
C ARG A 43 1.31 -1.92 -10.84
N VAL A 44 0.32 -1.78 -9.95
CA VAL A 44 0.48 -1.87 -8.48
C VAL A 44 0.94 -3.26 -8.06
N ILE A 45 0.32 -4.31 -8.60
CA ILE A 45 0.76 -5.68 -8.33
C ILE A 45 2.12 -5.93 -8.97
N GLY A 46 2.26 -5.56 -10.25
CA GLY A 46 3.46 -5.79 -11.06
C GLY A 46 3.70 -7.28 -11.35
N LYS A 47 4.65 -7.57 -12.25
CA LYS A 47 4.95 -8.95 -12.68
C LYS A 47 5.31 -9.86 -11.50
N GLY A 48 4.48 -10.88 -11.25
CA GLY A 48 4.66 -11.82 -10.13
C GLY A 48 4.49 -11.20 -8.73
N GLY A 49 3.79 -10.06 -8.64
CA GLY A 49 3.59 -9.32 -7.39
C GLY A 49 4.82 -8.55 -6.93
N LYS A 50 5.84 -8.34 -7.79
CA LYS A 50 7.12 -7.74 -7.38
C LYS A 50 6.99 -6.31 -6.86
N VAL A 51 6.09 -5.51 -7.44
CA VAL A 51 5.90 -4.12 -7.04
C VAL A 51 5.25 -4.07 -5.66
N ILE A 52 4.09 -4.73 -5.50
CA ILE A 52 3.41 -4.76 -4.21
C ILE A 52 4.22 -5.42 -3.09
N LYS A 53 5.03 -6.45 -3.40
CA LYS A 53 5.97 -7.04 -2.43
C LYS A 53 7.02 -6.03 -1.95
N SER A 54 7.54 -5.22 -2.87
CA SER A 54 8.52 -4.16 -2.54
C SER A 54 7.88 -3.06 -1.70
N VAL A 55 6.67 -2.62 -2.06
CA VAL A 55 5.89 -1.64 -1.28
C VAL A 55 5.62 -2.17 0.14
N ARG A 56 5.18 -3.43 0.28
CA ARG A 56 5.00 -4.10 1.58
C ARG A 56 6.27 -4.09 2.42
N LYS A 57 7.42 -4.40 1.82
CA LYS A 57 8.73 -4.36 2.51
C LYS A 57 9.07 -2.94 2.97
N LEU A 58 8.82 -1.97 2.09
CA LEU A 58 8.73 -0.52 2.33
C LEU A 58 8.13 -0.18 3.69
N VAL A 59 6.84 -0.49 3.74
CA VAL A 59 5.94 -0.18 4.84
C VAL A 59 6.34 -0.95 6.11
N GLN A 60 6.75 -2.21 5.98
CA GLN A 60 7.23 -3.02 7.11
C GLN A 60 8.47 -2.43 7.77
N VAL A 61 9.45 -1.95 6.99
CA VAL A 61 10.67 -1.33 7.54
C VAL A 61 10.32 -0.07 8.30
N LYS A 62 9.43 0.77 7.77
CA LYS A 62 8.96 1.96 8.46
C LYS A 62 8.20 1.61 9.75
N ALA A 63 7.25 0.68 9.68
CA ALA A 63 6.46 0.26 10.83
C ALA A 63 7.33 -0.38 11.93
N ALA A 64 8.35 -1.15 11.56
CA ALA A 64 9.30 -1.72 12.52
C ALA A 64 10.09 -0.64 13.26
N ARG A 65 10.46 0.46 12.59
CA ARG A 65 11.07 1.64 13.26
C ARG A 65 10.10 2.33 14.21
N ASP A 66 8.83 2.38 13.84
CA ASP A 66 7.77 2.98 14.64
C ASP A 66 7.25 2.02 15.75
N GLY A 67 7.76 0.78 15.83
CA GLY A 67 7.38 -0.23 16.83
C GLY A 67 6.00 -0.87 16.61
N ILE A 68 5.43 -0.72 15.41
CA ILE A 68 4.06 -1.10 15.08
C ILE A 68 4.05 -2.30 14.13
N ARG A 69 3.15 -3.26 14.35
CA ARG A 69 2.85 -4.31 13.35
C ARG A 69 1.98 -3.74 12.25
N VAL A 70 2.28 -4.05 11.00
CA VAL A 70 1.53 -3.54 9.85
C VAL A 70 1.20 -4.64 8.86
N ARG A 71 -0.02 -4.60 8.32
CA ARG A 71 -0.50 -5.44 7.23
C ARG A 71 -0.98 -4.56 6.09
N VAL A 72 -0.63 -4.91 4.86
CA VAL A 72 -1.00 -4.13 3.67
C VAL A 72 -1.80 -5.02 2.72
N GLU A 73 -3.02 -4.59 2.42
CA GLU A 73 -3.94 -5.25 1.50
C GLU A 73 -4.22 -4.34 0.31
N VAL A 74 -4.35 -4.97 -0.86
CA VAL A 74 -4.73 -4.28 -2.09
C VAL A 74 -6.08 -4.86 -2.48
N ALA A 75 -7.07 -3.99 -2.57
CA ALA A 75 -8.43 -4.31 -2.98
C ALA A 75 -8.71 -3.68 -4.36
N GLU A 76 -9.60 -4.33 -5.10
CA GLU A 76 -10.19 -3.79 -6.34
C GLU A 76 -11.24 -2.73 -6.01
#